data_AF-A0A958PGN1-F1
#
_entry.id   AF-A0A958PGN1-F1
#
_cell.length_a   1.000
_cell.length_b   1.000
_cell.length_c   1.000
_cell.angle_alpha   90.00
_cell.angle_beta   90.00
_cell.angle_gamma   90.00
#
_symmetry.space_group_name_H-M   'P 1'
#
loop_
_entity.id
_entity.type
_entity.pdbx_description
1 polymer ?
#
loop_
_entity_poly.entity_id
_entity_poly.type
_entity_poly.pdbx_seq_one_letter_code
_entity_poly.pdbx_strand_id
1 'polypeptide(L)'
;MVIDDGIFHRRRGLTKFESFGHVADSLVFGTVLCIPAFAPADPHWLSLYLAGAVFSAVFITKDEWIHAESCRPMENWLHSLLFLNHPVLFFLTGSLWWQHEAEELRVALPFAVFGFSIYQWAAWLRVPTRKTA
;
A
#
# COMPACT_ATOMS: atom_id res chain seq x y z
N MET A 1 -8.87 3.57 0.18
CA MET A 1 -8.39 4.65 -0.68
C MET A 1 -9.45 5.73 -0.87
N VAL A 2 -10.37 5.70 -1.85
CA VAL A 2 -11.27 6.87 -2.11
C VAL A 2 -12.22 7.21 -0.96
N ILE A 3 -12.95 6.22 -0.42
CA ILE A 3 -13.90 6.44 0.68
C ILE A 3 -13.13 6.84 1.95
N ASP A 4 -12.00 6.19 2.16
CA ASP A 4 -11.14 6.40 3.32
C ASP A 4 -10.55 7.84 3.35
N ASP A 5 -9.84 8.22 2.28
CA ASP A 5 -9.30 9.57 2.12
C ASP A 5 -10.37 10.66 2.00
N GLY A 6 -11.45 10.37 1.28
CA GLY A 6 -12.50 11.35 0.98
C GLY A 6 -13.40 11.64 2.18
N ILE A 7 -13.61 10.65 3.05
CA ILE A 7 -14.61 10.73 4.12
C ILE A 7 -13.97 10.60 5.49
N PHE A 8 -13.26 9.50 5.80
CA PHE A 8 -12.80 9.23 7.15
C PHE A 8 -11.65 10.14 7.57
N HIS A 9 -10.58 10.21 6.76
CA HIS A 9 -9.42 11.07 7.03
C HIS A 9 -9.78 12.54 7.15
N ARG A 10 -10.68 13.06 6.31
CA ARG A 10 -11.14 14.46 6.40
C ARG A 10 -12.01 14.75 7.61
N ARG A 11 -12.80 13.76 8.07
CA ARG A 11 -13.72 13.95 9.21
C ARG A 11 -12.98 13.91 10.54
N ARG A 12 -12.05 12.97 10.73
CA ARG A 12 -11.36 12.78 12.03
C ARG A 12 -9.98 13.43 12.09
N GLY A 13 -9.41 13.79 10.94
CA GLY A 13 -8.02 14.20 10.81
C GLY A 13 -7.06 13.01 10.77
N LEU A 14 -5.81 13.28 10.41
CA LEU A 14 -4.77 12.26 10.34
C LEU A 14 -3.68 12.56 11.37
N THR A 15 -3.15 11.54 12.03
CA THR A 15 -1.95 11.74 12.85
C THR A 15 -0.72 11.79 11.94
N LYS A 16 0.39 12.38 12.42
CA LYS A 16 1.64 12.38 11.66
C LYS A 16 2.15 10.95 11.44
N PHE A 17 2.08 10.11 12.47
CA PHE A 17 2.52 8.72 12.37
C PHE A 17 1.74 7.98 11.29
N GLU A 18 0.41 8.08 11.31
CA GLU A 18 -0.47 7.44 10.32
C GLU A 18 -0.19 7.93 8.89
N SER A 19 0.00 9.25 8.72
CA SER A 19 0.39 9.82 7.42
C SER A 19 1.69 9.24 6.89
N PHE A 20 2.74 9.20 7.73
CA PHE A 20 4.02 8.63 7.35
C PHE A 20 3.95 7.11 7.17
N GLY A 21 3.14 6.42 7.98
CA GLY A 21 2.91 4.99 7.92
C GLY A 21 2.39 4.57 6.56
N HIS A 22 1.32 5.21 6.08
CA HIS A 22 0.73 4.90 4.77
C HIS A 22 1.64 5.22 3.58
N VAL A 23 2.45 6.29 3.68
CA VAL A 23 3.48 6.58 2.68
C VAL A 23 4.54 5.48 2.67
N ALA A 24 5.01 5.04 3.84
CA ALA A 24 5.95 3.94 3.95
C ALA A 24 5.38 2.64 3.36
N ASP A 25 4.10 2.33 3.60
CA ASP A 25 3.45 1.15 3.04
C ASP A 25 3.45 1.19 1.50
N SER A 26 3.10 2.34 0.93
CA SER A 26 3.10 2.55 -0.53
C SER A 26 4.50 2.42 -1.13
N LEU A 27 5.52 2.95 -0.44
CA LEU A 27 6.91 2.84 -0.89
C LEU A 27 7.41 1.40 -0.84
N VAL A 28 7.12 0.67 0.24
CA VAL A 28 7.48 -0.75 0.38
C VAL A 28 6.76 -1.57 -0.70
N PHE A 29 5.45 -1.40 -0.85
CA PHE A 29 4.65 -2.08 -1.86
C PHE A 29 5.17 -1.81 -3.28
N GLY A 30 5.34 -0.54 -3.64
CA GLY A 30 5.86 -0.13 -4.95
C GLY A 30 7.27 -0.66 -5.23
N THR A 31 8.15 -0.69 -4.21
CA THR A 31 9.51 -1.22 -4.35
C THR A 31 9.50 -2.71 -4.69
N VAL A 32 8.62 -3.49 -4.06
CA VAL A 32 8.48 -4.92 -4.37
C VAL A 32 7.94 -5.11 -5.79
N LEU A 33 7.02 -4.26 -6.25
CA LEU A 33 6.50 -4.27 -7.62
C LEU A 33 7.54 -3.91 -8.69
N CYS A 34 8.65 -3.26 -8.33
CA CYS A 34 9.75 -3.04 -9.27
C CYS A 34 10.39 -4.36 -9.74
N ILE A 35 10.33 -5.43 -8.96
CA ILE A 35 10.87 -6.74 -9.35
C ILE A 35 10.10 -7.28 -10.57
N PRO A 36 8.78 -7.52 -10.52
CA PRO A 36 8.03 -7.98 -11.69
C PRO A 36 7.99 -6.97 -12.83
N ALA A 37 8.34 -5.71 -12.60
CA ALA A 37 8.45 -4.69 -13.66
C ALA A 37 9.77 -4.81 -14.45
N PHE A 38 10.90 -5.03 -13.79
CA PHE A 38 12.23 -4.84 -14.39
C PHE A 38 13.17 -6.05 -14.29
N ALA A 39 12.86 -7.04 -13.45
CA ALA A 39 13.68 -8.23 -13.29
C ALA A 39 13.23 -9.37 -14.21
N PRO A 40 14.15 -10.25 -14.65
CA PRO A 40 13.78 -11.46 -15.38
C PRO A 40 13.04 -12.44 -14.47
N ALA A 41 12.05 -13.15 -15.03
CA ALA A 41 11.28 -14.18 -14.32
C ALA A 41 12.10 -15.46 -14.15
N ASP A 42 13.01 -15.47 -13.16
CA ASP A 42 13.80 -16.63 -12.77
C ASP A 42 13.69 -16.92 -11.26
N PRO A 43 14.14 -18.10 -10.79
CA PRO A 43 13.96 -18.52 -9.40
C PRO A 43 14.61 -17.60 -8.34
N HIS A 44 15.70 -16.92 -8.68
CA HIS A 44 16.39 -16.04 -7.73
C HIS A 44 15.55 -14.79 -7.47
N TRP A 45 15.08 -14.14 -8.54
CA TRP A 45 14.19 -12.98 -8.41
C TRP A 45 12.83 -13.35 -7.83
N LEU A 46 12.31 -14.53 -8.14
CA LEU A 46 11.07 -15.02 -7.53
C LEU A 46 11.19 -15.13 -6.01
N SER A 47 12.31 -15.66 -5.50
CA SER A 47 12.54 -15.77 -4.06
C SER A 47 12.57 -14.39 -3.38
N LEU A 48 13.26 -13.42 -4.00
CA LEU A 48 13.31 -12.05 -3.49
C LEU A 48 11.93 -11.38 -3.54
N TYR A 49 11.18 -11.58 -4.63
CA TYR A 49 9.83 -11.07 -4.78
C TYR A 49 8.89 -11.61 -3.70
N LEU A 50 8.89 -12.93 -3.47
CA LEU A 50 8.06 -13.56 -2.44
C LEU A 50 8.42 -13.07 -1.04
N ALA A 51 9.73 -12.98 -0.73
CA ALA A 51 10.18 -12.43 0.56
C ALA A 51 9.72 -10.97 0.73
N GLY A 52 9.86 -10.14 -0.31
CA GLY A 52 9.40 -8.76 -0.32
C GLY A 52 7.87 -8.64 -0.19
N ALA A 53 7.11 -9.47 -0.88
CA ALA A 53 5.66 -9.48 -0.83
C ALA A 53 5.13 -9.87 0.56
N VAL A 54 5.71 -10.90 1.19
CA VAL A 54 5.39 -11.29 2.57
C VAL A 54 5.77 -10.18 3.54
N PHE A 55 6.98 -9.61 3.40
CA PHE A 55 7.40 -8.49 4.23
C PHE A 55 6.44 -7.31 4.10
N SER A 56 6.07 -6.90 2.88
CA SER A 56 5.14 -5.81 2.63
C SER A 56 3.75 -6.07 3.23
N ALA A 57 3.22 -7.29 3.07
CA ALA A 57 1.92 -7.69 3.61
C ALA A 57 1.91 -7.73 5.14
N VAL A 58 3.03 -8.10 5.79
CA VAL A 58 3.16 -8.03 7.25
C VAL A 58 3.38 -6.59 7.70
N PHE A 59 4.19 -5.81 6.98
CA PHE A 59 4.56 -4.44 7.33
C PHE A 59 3.33 -3.54 7.46
N ILE A 60 2.39 -3.62 6.53
CA ILE A 60 1.17 -2.80 6.57
C ILE A 60 0.29 -3.08 7.80
N THR A 61 0.39 -4.27 8.41
CA THR A 61 -0.36 -4.59 9.65
C THR A 61 0.05 -3.74 10.85
N LYS A 62 1.19 -3.04 10.79
CA LYS A 62 1.61 -2.06 11.81
C LYS A 62 0.56 -0.98 12.06
N ASP A 63 -0.27 -0.65 11.07
CA ASP A 63 -1.27 0.40 11.18
C ASP A 63 -2.50 -0.04 11.99
N GLU A 64 -2.72 -1.35 12.15
CA GLU A 64 -3.87 -1.88 12.90
C GLU A 64 -3.83 -1.46 14.38
N TRP A 65 -2.64 -1.25 14.93
CA TRP A 65 -2.46 -0.77 16.30
C TRP A 65 -3.12 0.59 16.50
N ILE A 66 -2.97 1.48 15.51
CA ILE A 66 -3.58 2.82 15.54
C ILE A 66 -5.04 2.75 15.11
N HIS A 67 -5.38 1.91 14.14
CA HIS A 67 -6.77 1.78 13.70
C HIS A 67 -7.67 1.27 14.83
N ALA A 68 -7.20 0.29 15.61
CA ALA A 68 -7.92 -0.24 16.77
C ALA A 68 -8.23 0.84 17.82
N GLU A 69 -7.34 1.81 18.02
CA GLU A 69 -7.53 2.91 18.97
C GLU A 69 -8.41 4.04 18.41
N SER A 70 -8.33 4.28 17.11
CA SER A 70 -8.71 5.58 16.53
C SER A 70 -9.86 5.52 15.52
N CYS A 71 -10.11 4.37 14.92
CA CYS A 71 -11.09 4.16 13.85
C CYS A 71 -12.43 3.69 14.39
N ARG A 72 -13.52 4.12 13.74
CA ARG A 72 -14.84 3.54 14.00
C ARG A 72 -14.94 2.13 13.38
N PRO A 73 -15.85 1.26 13.83
CA PRO A 73 -15.94 -0.11 13.31
C PRO A 73 -16.02 -0.23 11.78
N MET A 74 -16.75 0.68 11.13
CA MET A 74 -16.86 0.71 9.66
C MET A 74 -15.55 1.11 8.97
N GLU A 75 -14.80 2.04 9.55
CA GLU A 75 -13.49 2.46 9.04
C GLU A 75 -12.47 1.33 9.21
N ASN A 76 -12.45 0.68 10.38
CA ASN A 76 -11.58 -0.46 10.63
C ASN A 76 -11.87 -1.64 9.69
N TRP A 77 -13.14 -1.93 9.45
CA TRP A 77 -13.55 -2.94 8.48
C TRP A 77 -13.10 -2.61 7.06
N LEU A 78 -13.23 -1.34 6.64
CA LEU A 78 -12.73 -0.89 5.34
C LEU A 78 -11.22 -1.05 5.23
N HIS A 79 -10.45 -0.75 6.28
CA HIS A 79 -9.00 -0.94 6.29
C HIS A 79 -8.62 -2.41 6.16
N SER A 80 -9.32 -3.30 6.86
CA SER A 80 -9.12 -4.75 6.72
C SER A 80 -9.33 -5.22 5.27
N LEU A 81 -10.36 -4.71 4.58
CA LEU A 81 -10.58 -5.02 3.16
C LEU A 81 -9.48 -4.47 2.26
N LEU A 82 -8.99 -3.26 2.53
CA LEU A 82 -7.90 -2.66 1.76
C LEU A 82 -6.58 -3.42 1.97
N PHE A 83 -6.34 -3.97 3.16
CA PHE A 83 -5.16 -4.78 3.43
C PHE A 83 -5.17 -6.10 2.68
N LEU A 84 -6.35 -6.72 2.48
CA LEU A 84 -6.48 -7.93 1.64
C LEU A 84 -6.06 -7.69 0.18
N ASN A 85 -6.14 -6.46 -0.32
CA ASN A 85 -5.70 -6.16 -1.68
C ASN A 85 -4.18 -6.32 -1.86
N HIS A 86 -3.35 -6.14 -0.82
CA HIS A 86 -1.90 -6.28 -0.93
C HIS A 86 -1.47 -7.68 -1.42
N PRO A 87 -1.77 -8.77 -0.68
CA PRO A 87 -1.38 -10.11 -1.11
C PRO A 87 -2.04 -10.53 -2.43
N VAL A 88 -3.27 -10.08 -2.70
CA VAL A 88 -3.96 -10.37 -3.98
C VAL A 88 -3.23 -9.71 -5.15
N LEU A 89 -2.86 -8.43 -5.03
CA LEU A 89 -2.14 -7.72 -6.10
C LEU A 89 -0.74 -8.29 -6.31
N PHE A 90 -0.04 -8.70 -5.24
CA PHE A 90 1.23 -9.40 -5.39
C PHE A 90 1.07 -10.76 -6.09
N PHE A 91 0.04 -11.53 -5.74
CA PHE A 91 -0.21 -12.80 -6.40
C PHE A 91 -0.50 -12.62 -7.90
N LEU A 92 -1.37 -11.68 -8.26
CA LEU A 92 -1.73 -11.40 -9.65
C LEU A 92 -0.54 -10.87 -10.45
N THR A 93 0.18 -9.88 -9.92
CA THR A 93 1.34 -9.29 -10.62
C THR A 93 2.47 -10.29 -10.77
N GLY A 94 2.73 -11.11 -9.74
CA GLY A 94 3.72 -12.17 -9.79
C GLY A 94 3.36 -13.26 -10.79
N SER A 95 2.07 -13.61 -10.88
CA SER A 95 1.56 -14.59 -11.83
C SER A 95 1.70 -14.12 -13.28
N LEU A 96 1.35 -12.85 -13.57
CA LEU A 96 1.53 -12.23 -14.89
C LEU A 96 3.00 -12.13 -15.27
N TRP A 97 3.85 -11.75 -14.31
CA TRP A 97 5.29 -11.67 -14.52
C TRP A 97 5.91 -13.03 -14.87
N TRP A 98 5.54 -14.08 -14.14
CA TRP A 98 6.03 -15.44 -14.38
C TRP A 98 5.57 -16.02 -15.73
N GLN A 99 4.41 -15.58 -16.23
CA GLN A 99 3.87 -15.96 -17.53
C GLN A 99 4.38 -15.06 -18.68
N HIS A 100 5.21 -14.07 -18.39
CA HIS A 100 5.67 -13.06 -19.35
C HIS A 100 4.53 -12.26 -20.02
N GLU A 101 3.43 -12.06 -19.31
CA GLU A 101 2.25 -11.34 -19.80
C GLU A 101 2.18 -9.91 -19.29
N ALA A 102 1.33 -9.08 -19.93
CA ALA A 102 0.94 -7.75 -19.47
C ALA A 102 2.12 -6.83 -19.06
N GLU A 103 3.19 -6.83 -19.84
CA GLU A 103 4.43 -6.10 -19.53
C GLU A 103 4.19 -4.61 -19.29
N GLU A 104 3.45 -3.95 -20.19
CA GLU A 104 3.13 -2.52 -20.06
C GLU A 104 2.44 -2.21 -18.72
N LEU A 105 1.50 -3.06 -18.30
CA LEU A 105 0.80 -2.92 -17.02
C LEU A 105 1.75 -3.12 -15.85
N ARG A 106 2.57 -4.19 -15.88
CA ARG A 106 3.54 -4.48 -14.82
C ARG A 106 4.54 -3.36 -14.64
N VAL A 107 5.03 -2.78 -15.75
CA VAL A 107 5.98 -1.66 -15.73
C VAL A 107 5.30 -0.38 -15.25
N ALA A 108 4.07 -0.09 -15.67
CA ALA A 108 3.36 1.11 -15.26
C ALA A 108 2.94 1.11 -13.77
N LEU A 109 2.64 -0.06 -13.21
CA LEU A 109 2.08 -0.19 -11.86
C LEU A 109 2.95 0.43 -10.74
N PRO A 110 4.27 0.18 -10.62
CA PRO A 110 5.08 0.83 -9.58
C PRO A 110 5.09 2.35 -9.72
N PHE A 111 5.14 2.89 -10.95
CA PHE A 111 5.06 4.34 -11.16
C PHE A 111 3.70 4.92 -10.74
N ALA A 112 2.61 4.22 -11.04
CA ALA A 112 1.28 4.62 -10.60
C ALA A 112 1.18 4.64 -9.07
N VAL A 113 1.73 3.62 -8.39
CA VAL A 113 1.78 3.54 -6.92
C VAL A 113 2.59 4.70 -6.34
N PHE A 114 3.81 4.95 -6.85
CA PHE A 114 4.65 6.02 -6.34
C PHE A 114 4.04 7.41 -6.60
N GLY A 115 3.51 7.64 -7.81
CA GLY A 115 2.84 8.89 -8.15
C GLY A 115 1.61 9.14 -7.27
N PHE A 116 0.82 8.09 -7.03
CA PHE A 116 -0.34 8.18 -6.14
C PHE A 116 0.08 8.42 -4.68
N SER A 117 1.13 7.77 -4.19
CA SER A 117 1.66 7.98 -2.84
C SER A 117 2.11 9.42 -2.61
N ILE A 118 2.81 10.03 -3.59
CA ILE A 118 3.21 11.44 -3.54
C ILE A 118 1.97 12.34 -3.50
N TYR A 119 0.98 12.07 -4.36
CA TYR A 119 -0.27 12.81 -4.38
C TYR A 119 -1.01 12.72 -3.04
N GLN A 120 -1.16 11.52 -2.48
CA GLN A 120 -1.83 11.29 -1.20
C GLN A 120 -1.12 12.03 -0.08
N TRP A 121 0.20 11.90 0.00
CA TRP A 121 0.97 12.59 1.03
C TRP A 121 0.80 14.10 0.95
N ALA A 122 0.92 14.68 -0.25
CA ALA A 122 0.70 16.10 -0.48
C ALA A 122 -0.73 16.56 -0.11
N ALA A 123 -1.72 15.70 -0.31
CA ALA A 123 -3.10 15.96 0.11
C ALA A 123 -3.25 15.91 1.65
N TRP A 124 -2.62 14.93 2.32
CA TRP A 124 -2.69 14.78 3.77
C TRP A 124 -1.95 15.87 4.54
N LEU A 125 -0.91 16.49 3.95
CA LEU A 125 -0.29 17.68 4.51
C LEU A 125 -1.28 18.85 4.69
N ARG A 126 -2.41 18.83 3.99
CA ARG A 126 -3.48 19.83 4.08
C ARG A 126 -4.63 19.41 5.01
N VAL A 127 -4.64 18.16 5.48
CA VAL A 127 -5.66 17.64 6.40
C VAL A 127 -5.27 18.06 7.83
N PRO A 128 -6.22 18.53 8.66
CA PRO A 128 -5.93 18.88 10.04
C PRO A 128 -5.28 17.71 10.79
N THR A 129 -4.18 17.98 11.49
CA THR A 129 -3.54 16.96 12.31
C THR A 129 -4.42 16.64 13.51
N ARG A 130 -4.79 15.37 13.67
CA ARG A 130 -5.49 14.91 14.87
C ARG A 130 -4.53 14.99 16.05
N LYS A 131 -4.92 15.70 17.12
CA LYS A 131 -4.18 15.66 18.39
C LYS A 131 -4.47 14.32 19.06
N THR A 132 -3.43 13.56 19.37
CA THR A 132 -3.54 12.38 20.24
C THR A 132 -3.95 12.88 21.63
N ALA A 133 -5.03 12.33 22.17
CA ALA A 133 -5.52 12.64 23.51
C ALA A 133 -4.65 11.92 24.56
#